data_AF-A0A2G2PIJ5-F1
#
_entry.id   AF-A0A2G2PIJ5-F1
#
_cell.length_a   1.000
_cell.length_b   1.000
_cell.length_c   1.000
_cell.angle_alpha   90.00
_cell.angle_beta   90.00
_cell.angle_gamma   90.00
#
_symmetry.space_group_name_H-M   'P 1'
#
loop_
_entity.id
_entity.type
_entity.pdbx_description
1 polymer ?
#
loop_
_entity_poly.entity_id
_entity_poly.type
_entity_poly.pdbx_seq_one_letter_code
_entity_poly.pdbx_strand_id
1 'polypeptide(L)' 'MLSADISLCNACRTEKNEPKNRRYKYPFINCTNCEPRYTIIKKLPYDRDFTSMQKFEMCEACAMEYFM' A
#
# COMPACT_ATOMS: atom_id res chain seq x y z
N MET A 1 18.44 3.16 -2.55
CA MET A 1 18.26 1.75 -2.94
C MET A 1 16.78 1.52 -3.18
N LEU A 2 16.38 1.04 -4.36
CA LEU A 2 14.99 0.77 -4.67
C LEU A 2 14.65 -0.68 -4.30
N SER A 3 13.58 -0.88 -3.53
CA SER A 3 13.17 -2.22 -3.08
C SER A 3 12.50 -2.98 -4.22
N ALA A 4 12.76 -4.28 -4.31
CA ALA A 4 12.07 -5.18 -5.21
C ALA A 4 10.59 -5.32 -4.80
N ASP A 5 9.80 -5.89 -5.69
CA ASP A 5 8.47 -6.36 -5.32
C ASP A 5 8.61 -7.58 -4.37
N ILE A 6 7.96 -7.49 -3.20
CA ILE A 6 7.91 -8.51 -2.15
C ILE A 6 6.47 -8.93 -1.87
N SER A 7 6.22 -10.24 -1.78
CA SER A 7 4.89 -10.80 -1.49
C SER A 7 4.19 -10.24 -0.25
N LEU A 8 2.86 -10.41 -0.20
CA LEU A 8 2.00 -9.98 0.90
C LEU A 8 2.49 -10.50 2.27
N CYS A 9 2.79 -9.58 3.19
CA CYS A 9 3.25 -9.90 4.53
C CYS A 9 2.13 -10.51 5.42
N ASN A 10 2.53 -11.13 6.54
CA ASN A 10 1.58 -11.75 7.47
C ASN A 10 0.60 -10.75 8.10
N ALA A 11 1.04 -9.52 8.39
CA ALA A 11 0.16 -8.49 8.95
C ALA A 11 -0.99 -8.14 8.00
N CYS A 12 -0.68 -7.82 6.74
CA CYS A 12 -1.71 -7.54 5.74
C CYS A 12 -2.56 -8.78 5.42
N ARG A 13 -1.99 -10.00 5.49
CA ARG A 13 -2.76 -11.24 5.32
C ARG A 13 -3.82 -11.40 6.42
N THR A 14 -3.46 -11.13 7.67
CA THR A 14 -4.39 -11.16 8.81
C THR A 14 -5.45 -10.07 8.64
N GLU A 15 -5.04 -8.84 8.33
CA GLU A 15 -5.95 -7.70 8.16
C GLU A 15 -6.98 -7.93 7.04
N LYS A 16 -6.53 -8.45 5.90
CA LYS A 16 -7.39 -8.83 4.77
C LYS A 16 -8.44 -9.89 5.15
N ASN A 17 -8.14 -10.76 6.12
CA ASN A 17 -9.03 -11.84 6.52
C ASN A 17 -9.86 -11.52 7.77
N GLU A 18 -9.69 -10.36 8.39
CA GLU A 18 -10.44 -9.92 9.57
C GLU A 18 -11.76 -9.25 9.17
N PRO A 19 -12.94 -9.86 9.45
CA PRO A 19 -14.24 -9.33 9.01
C PRO A 19 -14.58 -7.94 9.56
N LYS A 20 -14.01 -7.56 10.71
CA LYS A 20 -14.24 -6.24 11.31
C LYS A 20 -13.30 -5.16 10.76
N ASN A 21 -12.29 -5.54 9.98
CA ASN A 21 -11.36 -4.58 9.41
C ASN A 21 -11.95 -3.94 8.14
N ARG A 22 -11.72 -2.63 7.98
CA ARG A 22 -12.11 -1.87 6.78
C ARG A 22 -11.56 -2.47 5.48
N ARG A 23 -10.42 -3.17 5.54
CA ARG A 23 -9.74 -3.82 4.43
C ARG A 23 -10.09 -5.32 4.30
N TYR A 24 -11.18 -5.78 4.93
CA TYR A 24 -11.65 -7.16 4.76
C TYR A 24 -11.87 -7.49 3.28
N LYS A 25 -11.21 -8.55 2.81
CA LYS A 25 -11.18 -9.01 1.42
C LYS A 25 -10.72 -7.97 0.39
N TYR A 26 -10.05 -6.90 0.82
CA TYR A 26 -9.53 -5.89 -0.11
C TYR A 26 -8.35 -6.44 -0.93
N PRO A 27 -8.43 -6.48 -2.28
CA PRO A 27 -7.39 -7.13 -3.09
C PRO A 27 -6.04 -6.40 -3.11
N PHE A 28 -6.05 -5.07 -2.92
CA PHE A 28 -4.86 -4.22 -3.04
C PHE A 28 -4.31 -3.80 -1.68
N ILE A 29 -4.53 -4.59 -0.63
CA ILE A 29 -3.96 -4.31 0.69
C ILE A 29 -2.43 -4.37 0.63
N ASN A 30 -1.78 -3.34 1.16
CA ASN A 30 -0.33 -3.29 1.29
C ASN A 30 0.09 -2.46 2.50
N CYS A 31 1.36 -2.56 2.86
CA CYS A 31 1.99 -1.73 3.88
C CYS A 31 3.43 -1.38 3.49
N THR A 32 4.16 -0.71 4.39
CA THR A 32 5.57 -0.33 4.18
C THR A 32 6.51 -1.55 4.03
N ASN A 33 6.07 -2.74 4.42
CA ASN A 33 6.86 -3.97 4.40
C ASN A 33 6.53 -4.95 3.25
N CYS A 34 5.57 -4.64 2.36
CA CYS A 34 5.20 -5.52 1.25
C CYS A 34 4.83 -4.77 -0.04
N GLU A 35 4.61 -5.53 -1.12
CA GLU A 35 4.29 -5.11 -2.49
C GLU A 35 3.13 -4.12 -2.62
N PRO A 36 3.08 -3.35 -3.72
CA PRO A 36 4.09 -3.23 -4.77
C PRO A 36 5.10 -2.10 -4.50
N ARG A 37 6.29 -2.23 -5.09
CA ARG A 37 7.38 -1.24 -5.09
C ARG A 37 7.78 -0.92 -6.53
N TYR A 38 8.69 -1.69 -7.12
CA TYR A 38 9.30 -1.37 -8.42
C TYR A 38 8.25 -1.18 -9.52
N THR A 39 7.29 -2.09 -9.61
CA THR A 39 6.27 -2.13 -10.69
C THR A 39 5.33 -0.93 -10.74
N ILE A 40 5.21 -0.14 -9.67
CA ILE A 40 4.32 1.03 -9.62
C ILE A 40 5.04 2.37 -9.74
N ILE A 41 6.37 2.40 -9.73
CA ILE A 41 7.13 3.65 -9.72
C ILE A 41 7.31 4.19 -11.13
N LYS A 42 7.06 5.49 -11.30
CA LYS A 42 7.29 6.21 -12.56
C LYS A 42 8.58 7.03 -12.55
N LYS A 43 8.94 7.58 -11.38
CA LYS A 43 10.10 8.46 -11.20
C LYS A 43 10.60 8.39 -9.75
N LEU A 44 11.89 8.72 -9.54
CA LEU A 44 12.49 8.92 -8.23
C LEU A 44 12.52 10.42 -7.84
N PRO A 45 12.47 10.76 -6.54
CA PRO A 45 12.46 9.90 -5.35
C PRO A 45 11.17 9.07 -5.20
N TYR A 46 11.19 8.03 -4.36
CA TYR A 46 9.97 7.26 -4.09
C TYR A 46 8.98 8.14 -3.32
N ASP A 47 7.96 8.58 -4.03
CA ASP A 47 6.82 9.31 -3.48
C ASP A 47 5.55 8.78 -4.14
N ARG A 48 4.43 8.81 -3.41
CA ARG A 48 3.12 8.45 -3.94
C ARG A 48 2.82 9.22 -5.23
N ASP A 49 3.18 10.51 -5.29
CA ASP A 49 2.97 11.38 -6.45
C ASP A 49 3.71 10.92 -7.70
N PHE A 50 4.79 10.15 -7.52
CA PHE A 50 5.59 9.59 -8.60
C PHE A 50 5.31 8.11 -8.87
N THR A 51 4.14 7.62 -8.49
CA THR A 51 3.70 6.24 -8.74
C THR A 51 2.43 6.17 -9.59
N SER A 52 2.04 4.96 -10.02
CA SER A 52 0.71 4.71 -10.60
C SER A 52 -0.43 5.02 -9.62
N MET A 53 -0.16 5.01 -8.31
CA MET A 53 -1.14 5.29 -7.25
C MET A 53 -1.52 6.78 -7.14
N GLN A 54 -0.79 7.68 -7.80
CA GLN A 54 -1.08 9.13 -7.79
C GLN A 54 -2.52 9.47 -8.23
N LYS A 55 -3.15 8.59 -9.04
CA LYS A 55 -4.52 8.81 -9.56
C LYS A 55 -5.62 8.45 -8.57
N PHE A 56 -5.27 7.84 -7.44
CA PHE A 56 -6.23 7.40 -6.42
C PHE A 56 -6.07 8.30 -5.20
N GLU A 57 -6.99 9.23 -5.00
CA GLU A 57 -6.98 10.10 -3.82
C GLU A 57 -7.21 9.27 -2.54
N MET A 58 -6.46 9.60 -1.49
CA MET A 58 -6.61 8.94 -0.20
C MET A 58 -7.87 9.46 0.49
N CYS A 59 -8.77 8.56 0.88
CA CYS A 59 -9.83 8.92 1.83
C CYS A 59 -9.23 9.31 3.20
N GLU A 60 -10.01 10.01 4.01
CA GLU A 60 -9.59 10.52 5.33
C GLU A 60 -8.94 9.45 6.21
N ALA A 61 -9.55 8.26 6.32
CA ALA A 61 -8.99 7.16 7.10
C ALA A 61 -7.63 6.65 6.58
N CYS A 62 -7.43 6.61 5.26
CA CYS A 62 -6.13 6.24 4.68
C CYS A 62 -5.10 7.35 4.86
N ALA A 63 -5.49 8.61 4.75
CA ALA A 63 -4.60 9.75 4.95
C ALA A 63 -4.11 9.79 6.40
N MET A 64 -4.99 9.57 7.38
CA MET A 64 -4.61 9.46 8.79
C MET A 64 -3.56 8.37 9.01
N GLU A 65 -3.78 7.16 8.48
CA GLU A 65 -2.82 6.06 8.60
C GLU A 65 -1.49 6.29 7.83
N TYR A 66 -1.49 7.16 6.82
CA TYR A 66 -0.30 7.45 6.01
C TYR A 66 0.59 8.55 6.61
N PHE A 67 -0.02 9.53 7.27
CA PHE A 67 0.68 10.70 7.83
C PHE A 67 0.92 10.61 9.34
N MET A 68 0.27 9.69 10.06
CA MET A 68 0.62 9.33 11.46
C MET A 68 1.85 8.43 11.50
#